data_AF-A0A2M7QIG4-F1
#
_entry.id   AF-A0A2M7QIG4-F1
#
_cell.length_a   1.000
_cell.length_b   1.000
_cell.length_c   1.000
_cell.angle_alpha   90.00
_cell.angle_beta   90.00
_cell.angle_gamma   90.00
#
_symmetry.space_group_name_H-M   'P 1'
#
loop_
_entity.id
_entity.type
_entity.pdbx_description
1 polymer ?
#
loop_
_entity_poly.entity_id
_entity_poly.type
_entity_poly.pdbx_seq_one_letter_code
_entity_poly.pdbx_strand_id
1 'polypeptide(L)' 'MENNDFLTVEQVAKILQVHWQTILNYIKNGKLKAVKLGKGYRIPKKSLDQFIKKNQTP' A
#
# COMPACT_ATOMS: atom_id res chain seq x y z
N MET A 1 17.00 13.63 -2.52
CA MET A 1 15.79 14.05 -1.78
C MET A 1 14.94 12.81 -1.59
N GLU A 2 15.07 12.13 -0.46
CA GLU A 2 14.25 10.94 -0.16
C GLU A 2 12.83 11.39 0.14
N ASN A 3 11.97 11.36 -0.87
CA ASN A 3 10.55 11.60 -0.71
C ASN A 3 9.95 10.40 0.03
N ASN A 4 9.95 10.46 1.35
CA ASN A 4 9.30 9.48 2.21
C ASN A 4 7.77 9.70 2.16
N ASP A 5 7.21 9.65 0.94
CA ASP A 5 5.78 9.81 0.70
C ASP A 5 5.05 8.59 1.27
N PHE A 6 4.35 8.84 2.37
CA PHE A 6 3.41 7.89 2.93
C PHE A 6 2.05 8.08 2.26
N LEU A 7 1.55 7.02 1.65
CA LEU A 7 0.24 6.98 1.01
C LEU A 7 -0.81 6.47 2.00
N THR A 8 -2.03 6.98 1.91
CA THR A 8 -3.17 6.39 2.63
C THR A 8 -3.68 5.15 1.89
N VAL A 9 -4.45 4.32 2.59
CA VAL A 9 -5.15 3.17 2.00
C VAL A 9 -5.95 3.59 0.77
N GLU A 10 -6.68 4.70 0.86
CA GLU A 10 -7.49 5.25 -0.22
C GLU A 10 -6.65 5.72 -1.41
N GLN A 11 -5.50 6.37 -1.16
CA GLN A 11 -4.59 6.76 -2.24
C GLN A 11 -4.02 5.55 -2.97
N VAL A 12 -3.59 4.52 -2.24
CA VAL A 12 -3.10 3.28 -2.84
C VAL A 12 -4.20 2.56 -3.61
N ALA A 13 -5.43 2.55 -3.09
CA ALA A 13 -6.60 2.00 -3.76
C ALA A 13 -6.87 2.70 -5.09
N LYS A 14 -6.79 4.04 -5.12
CA LYS A 14 -6.89 4.83 -6.36
C LYS A 14 -5.76 4.54 -7.34
N ILE A 15 -4.52 4.41 -6.87
CA ILE A 15 -3.37 4.13 -7.74
C ILE A 15 -3.50 2.76 -8.40
N LEU A 16 -3.87 1.74 -7.62
CA LEU A 16 -4.03 0.38 -8.11
C LEU A 16 -5.39 0.12 -8.77
N GLN A 17 -6.28 1.12 -8.79
CA GLN A 17 -7.65 1.00 -9.31
C GLN A 17 -8.43 -0.16 -8.68
N VAL A 18 -8.28 -0.35 -7.36
CA VAL A 18 -8.98 -1.39 -6.60
C VAL A 18 -9.78 -0.79 -5.44
N HIS A 19 -10.68 -1.57 -4.86
CA HIS A 19 -11.42 -1.15 -3.69
C HIS A 19 -10.50 -1.00 -2.45
N TRP A 20 -10.73 0.02 -1.62
CA TRP A 20 -9.93 0.27 -0.40
C TRP A 20 -9.88 -0.93 0.54
N GLN A 21 -10.96 -1.71 0.58
CA GLN A 21 -11.04 -2.91 1.40
C GLN A 21 -10.10 -4.01 0.93
N THR A 22 -9.80 -4.06 -0.37
CA THR A 22 -8.77 -4.95 -0.95
C THR A 22 -7.39 -4.57 -0.44
N ILE A 23 -7.07 -3.27 -0.38
CA ILE A 23 -5.81 -2.79 0.19
C ILE A 23 -5.71 -3.13 1.68
N LEU A 24 -6.79 -2.94 2.45
CA LEU A 24 -6.82 -3.38 3.85
C LEU A 24 -6.62 -4.88 4.00
N ASN A 25 -7.20 -5.68 3.09
CA ASN A 25 -7.00 -7.11 3.08
C ASN A 25 -5.54 -7.47 2.78
N TYR A 26 -4.88 -6.79 1.84
CA TYR A 26 -3.45 -6.98 1.58
C TYR A 26 -2.58 -6.62 2.79
N ILE A 27 -2.92 -5.56 3.51
CA ILE A 27 -2.22 -5.19 4.76
C ILE A 27 -2.44 -6.26 5.83
N LYS A 28 -3.69 -6.68 6.05
CA LYS A 28 -4.03 -7.73 7.03
C LYS A 28 -3.36 -9.07 6.74
N ASN A 29 -3.26 -9.46 5.46
CA ASN A 29 -2.59 -10.68 5.03
C ASN A 29 -1.06 -10.54 4.97
N GLY A 30 -0.49 -9.39 5.35
CA GLY A 30 0.95 -9.15 5.28
C GLY A 30 1.52 -9.06 3.86
N LYS A 31 0.66 -8.99 2.83
CA LYS A 31 1.07 -8.84 1.43
C LYS A 31 1.60 -7.44 1.14
N LEU A 32 0.98 -6.41 1.75
CA LEU A 32 1.38 -5.01 1.61
C LEU A 32 1.84 -4.46 2.96
N LYS A 33 3.11 -4.01 3.02
CA LYS A 33 3.66 -3.40 4.24
C LYS A 33 3.09 -1.99 4.45
N ALA A 34 2.46 -1.79 5.59
CA ALA A 34 1.94 -0.50 6.02
C ALA A 34 2.22 -0.25 7.50
N VAL A 35 2.31 1.03 7.87
CA VAL A 35 2.47 1.50 9.23
C VAL A 35 1.09 1.92 9.74
N LYS A 36 0.68 1.39 10.89
CA LYS A 36 -0.57 1.81 11.55
C LYS A 36 -0.34 3.17 12.21
N LEU A 37 -1.13 4.17 11.83
CA LEU A 37 -1.06 5.53 12.36
C LEU A 37 -2.45 5.94 12.85
N GLY A 38 -2.65 5.85 14.17
CA GLY A 38 -3.95 6.07 14.81
C GLY A 38 -5.03 5.11 14.29
N LYS A 39 -6.09 5.66 13.70
CA LYS A 39 -7.22 4.90 13.12
C LYS A 39 -6.98 4.46 11.67
N GLY A 40 -5.88 4.89 11.04
CA GLY A 40 -5.58 4.61 9.63
C GLY A 40 -4.27 3.84 9.43
N TYR A 41 -4.00 3.51 8.16
CA TYR A 41 -2.71 2.98 7.72
C TYR A 41 -2.01 3.96 6.78
N ARG A 42 -0.68 3.94 6.83
CA ARG A 42 0.23 4.69 5.98
C ARG A 42 1.15 3.70 5.28
N ILE A 43 1.12 3.71 3.96
CA ILE A 43 1.85 2.78 3.10
C ILE A 43 3.01 3.56 2.51
N PRO A 44 4.27 3.22 2.85
CA PRO A 44 5.42 3.83 2.21
C PRO A 44 5.37 3.57 0.70
N LYS A 45 5.65 4.57 -0.14
CA LYS A 45 5.76 4.38 -1.60
C LYS A 45 6.67 3.20 -1.97
N LYS A 46 7.79 3.03 -1.26
CA LYS A 46 8.73 1.91 -1.45
C LYS A 46 8.07 0.54 -1.24
N SER A 47 7.18 0.42 -0.25
CA SER A 47 6.41 -0.81 0.00
C SER A 47 5.41 -1.10 -1.12
N LEU A 48 4.79 -0.05 -1.67
CA LEU A 48 3.88 -0.20 -2.81
C LEU A 48 4.62 -0.65 -4.07
N ASP A 49 5.76 -0.03 -4.39
CA ASP A 49 6.60 -0.43 -5.52
C ASP A 49 7.04 -1.90 -5.41
N GLN A 50 7.49 -2.31 -4.22
CA GLN A 50 7.87 -3.69 -3.96
C GLN A 50 6.68 -4.66 -4.10
N PHE A 51 5.48 -4.24 -3.68
CA PHE A 51 4.27 -5.03 -3.86
C PHE A 51 3.94 -5.22 -5.35
N ILE A 52 4.00 -4.16 -6.16
CA ILE A 52 3.73 -4.25 -7.60
C ILE A 52 4.75 -5.20 -8.26
N LYS A 53 6.04 -5.01 -8.02
CA LYS A 53 7.11 -5.87 -8.56
C LYS A 53 6.94 -7.34 -8.19
N LYS A 54 6.51 -7.64 -6.97
CA LYS A 54 6.29 -9.02 -6.52
C LYS A 54 5.07 -9.69 -7.18
N ASN A 55 4.05 -8.91 -7.56
CA ASN A 55 2.82 -9.43 -8.17
C ASN A 55 2.80 -9.26 -9.70
N GLN A 56 3.86 -8.71 -10.30
CA GLN A 56 4.05 -8.76 -11.75
C GLN A 56 4.32 -10.21 -12.14
N THR A 57 3.33 -10.83 -12.78
CA THR A 57 3.51 -12.07 -13.52
C THR A 57 4.28 -11.77 -14.81
N PRO A 58 5.20 -12.67 -15.24
CA PRO A 58 5.89 -12.52 -16.52
C PRO A 58 4.94 -12.59 -17.73
#